data_AF-A0A350T1R0-F1
#
_entry.id   AF-A0A350T1R0-F1
#
_cell.length_a   1.000
_cell.length_b   1.000
_cell.length_c   1.000
_cell.angle_alpha   90.00
_cell.angle_beta   90.00
_cell.angle_gamma   90.00
#
_symmetry.space_group_name_H-M   'P 1'
#
loop_
_entity.id
_entity.type
_entity.pdbx_description
1 polymer ?
#
loop_
_entity_poly.entity_id
_entity_poly.type
_entity_poly.pdbx_seq_one_letter_code
_entity_poly.pdbx_strand_id
1 'polypeptide(L)'
;MRSSFAKGTYFVAGVLVAVAVVAAVAIGAWDHDGSRATAIQTDTTRTINVSGEGIVSVTPDVAVLNLGVNIRDPQLATAQSNATTAMNSVRDALKRAGIADKDVQTTNYSVYVEQDYNQPNQPIIGYNVTQMVTVKVREIGKAGEVIQTAVDAGANQVNGIWFTLEDTSSAVRQARELAVTDARSRAEHLASLSNATLGSVLTISEGTSASGAPMPYPAAAAEKGGGAPSLDPGTLQVVVTVSVSYVMQ
;
A
#
# COMPACT_ATOMS: atom_id res chain seq x y z
N MET A 1 -49.52 -74.32 54.91
CA MET A 1 -50.75 -75.04 55.34
C MET A 1 -51.83 -73.99 55.60
N ARG A 2 -53.05 -74.21 55.09
CA ARG A 2 -54.24 -73.31 55.07
C ARG A 2 -54.24 -72.28 53.91
N SER A 3 -54.93 -72.50 52.79
CA SER A 3 -56.38 -72.59 52.51
C SER A 3 -57.11 -71.25 52.65
N SER A 4 -57.63 -70.69 51.54
CA SER A 4 -59.06 -70.37 51.43
C SER A 4 -59.44 -69.95 50.00
N PHE A 5 -60.58 -70.46 49.58
CA PHE A 5 -61.29 -70.33 48.30
C PHE A 5 -62.24 -69.12 48.27
N ALA A 6 -62.79 -68.89 47.05
CA ALA A 6 -64.14 -68.38 46.72
C ALA A 6 -64.25 -66.87 46.39
N LYS A 7 -65.09 -66.37 45.45
CA LYS A 7 -65.86 -66.82 44.27
C LYS A 7 -66.70 -65.58 43.83
N GLY A 8 -67.01 -65.44 42.53
CA GLY A 8 -68.04 -64.54 41.97
C GLY A 8 -67.78 -64.27 40.48
N THR A 9 -68.38 -64.92 39.46
CA THR A 9 -69.80 -65.00 39.01
C THR A 9 -70.29 -63.64 38.47
N TYR A 10 -70.85 -63.38 37.27
CA TYR A 10 -70.97 -63.97 35.90
C TYR A 10 -71.76 -62.94 35.04
N PHE A 11 -71.56 -62.92 33.69
CA PHE A 11 -72.50 -62.46 32.63
C PHE A 11 -72.77 -60.92 32.48
N VAL A 12 -72.90 -60.28 31.29
CA VAL A 12 -73.64 -60.63 30.06
C VAL A 12 -73.04 -60.01 28.77
N ALA A 13 -73.02 -60.85 27.72
CA ALA A 13 -73.11 -60.68 26.26
C ALA A 13 -73.07 -59.32 25.53
N GLY A 14 -72.36 -59.32 24.39
CA GLY A 14 -72.56 -58.40 23.26
C GLY A 14 -71.59 -58.66 22.09
N VAL A 15 -72.00 -59.49 21.13
CA VAL A 15 -71.27 -59.97 19.94
C VAL A 15 -71.33 -58.98 18.77
N LEU A 16 -70.23 -58.83 17.99
CA LEU A 16 -70.14 -58.78 16.50
C LEU A 16 -68.69 -58.41 16.09
N VAL A 17 -67.79 -59.39 15.88
CA VAL A 17 -67.39 -60.01 14.59
C VAL A 17 -66.78 -59.03 13.57
N ALA A 18 -65.45 -59.09 13.43
CA ALA A 18 -64.79 -59.21 12.12
C ALA A 18 -63.40 -59.84 12.29
N VAL A 19 -63.23 -61.00 11.67
CA VAL A 19 -62.04 -61.85 11.61
C VAL A 19 -61.10 -61.34 10.51
N ALA A 20 -59.80 -61.26 10.79
CA ALA A 20 -58.77 -61.61 9.82
C ALA A 20 -57.44 -61.95 10.53
N VAL A 21 -57.22 -63.25 10.70
CA VAL A 21 -55.93 -63.87 11.01
C VAL A 21 -55.10 -63.87 9.73
N VAL A 22 -53.88 -63.33 9.76
CA VAL A 22 -52.72 -63.97 9.14
C VAL A 22 -51.51 -63.74 10.04
N ALA A 23 -51.08 -64.82 10.70
CA ALA A 23 -49.75 -64.93 11.27
C ALA A 23 -48.77 -65.28 10.15
N ALA A 24 -47.71 -64.48 10.00
CA ALA A 24 -46.46 -64.92 9.39
C ALA A 24 -45.31 -64.29 10.16
N VAL A 25 -44.64 -65.13 10.96
CA VAL A 25 -43.38 -64.83 11.62
C VAL A 25 -42.32 -64.62 10.54
N ALA A 26 -41.76 -63.41 10.48
CA ALA A 26 -40.47 -63.15 9.85
C ALA A 26 -39.60 -62.42 10.87
N ILE A 27 -38.71 -63.18 11.50
CA ILE A 27 -37.56 -62.67 12.25
C ILE A 27 -36.63 -62.07 11.20
N GLY A 28 -36.77 -60.77 10.95
CA GLY A 28 -35.93 -59.98 10.06
C GLY A 28 -35.14 -58.99 10.90
N ALA A 29 -33.82 -59.09 10.79
CA ALA A 29 -32.86 -58.40 11.61
C ALA A 29 -33.00 -56.88 11.64
N TRP A 30 -32.49 -56.36 12.75
CA TRP A 30 -32.23 -54.97 13.04
C TRP A 30 -31.40 -54.36 11.92
N ASP A 31 -31.96 -53.39 11.21
CA ASP A 31 -31.16 -52.32 10.63
C ASP A 31 -32.05 -51.07 10.49
N HIS A 32 -32.22 -50.37 11.60
CA HIS A 32 -32.44 -48.93 11.50
C HIS A 32 -31.11 -48.34 11.06
N ASP A 33 -30.89 -48.29 9.74
CA ASP A 33 -29.96 -47.37 9.12
C ASP A 33 -30.50 -45.94 9.32
N GLY A 34 -30.45 -45.51 10.58
CA GLY A 34 -30.47 -44.12 10.96
C GLY A 34 -29.13 -43.57 10.55
N SER A 35 -29.01 -43.25 9.27
CA SER A 35 -28.03 -42.31 8.75
C SER A 35 -28.19 -41.01 9.54
N ARG A 36 -27.55 -40.94 10.71
CA ARG A 36 -27.38 -39.71 11.47
C ARG A 36 -26.53 -38.85 10.54
N ALA A 37 -27.16 -37.92 9.86
CA ALA A 37 -26.45 -36.84 9.19
C ALA A 37 -25.52 -36.24 10.25
N THR A 38 -24.23 -36.54 10.15
CA THR A 38 -23.20 -35.87 10.93
C THR A 38 -23.31 -34.42 10.51
N ALA A 39 -23.99 -33.60 11.30
CA ALA A 39 -23.93 -32.16 11.13
C ALA A 39 -22.44 -31.83 11.16
N ILE A 40 -21.88 -31.43 10.02
CA ILE A 40 -20.57 -30.80 9.99
C ILE A 40 -20.82 -29.49 10.74
N GLN A 41 -20.60 -29.51 12.05
CA GLN A 41 -20.57 -28.33 12.87
C GLN A 41 -19.33 -27.58 12.41
N THR A 42 -19.49 -26.73 11.40
CA THR A 42 -18.47 -25.75 11.04
C THR A 42 -18.40 -24.83 12.24
N ASP A 43 -17.45 -25.11 13.13
CA ASP A 43 -17.15 -24.28 14.28
C ASP A 43 -16.63 -22.95 13.72
N THR A 44 -17.58 -22.06 13.40
CA THR A 44 -17.28 -20.82 12.71
C THR A 44 -16.73 -19.91 13.79
N THR A 45 -15.40 -19.94 13.91
CA THR A 45 -14.67 -19.07 14.83
C THR A 45 -15.10 -17.63 14.54
N ARG A 46 -15.73 -17.00 15.54
CA ARG A 46 -16.15 -15.61 15.44
C ARG A 46 -14.90 -14.74 15.38
N THR A 47 -14.84 -13.82 14.42
CA THR A 47 -13.66 -12.96 14.22
C THR A 47 -14.02 -11.50 14.19
N ILE A 48 -13.06 -10.66 14.59
CA ILE A 48 -13.08 -9.21 14.39
C ILE A 48 -11.98 -8.88 13.39
N ASN A 49 -12.35 -8.26 12.28
CA ASN A 49 -11.42 -7.84 11.23
C ASN A 49 -11.38 -6.32 11.23
N VAL A 50 -10.19 -5.76 11.41
CA VAL A 50 -9.98 -4.31 11.49
C VAL A 50 -8.80 -3.90 10.62
N SER A 51 -8.87 -2.67 10.13
CA SER A 51 -7.72 -1.98 9.57
C SER A 51 -7.32 -0.85 10.51
N GLY A 52 -6.04 -0.82 10.89
CA GLY A 52 -5.43 0.25 11.64
C GLY A 52 -4.47 1.05 10.79
N GLU A 53 -4.36 2.34 11.08
CA GLU A 53 -3.51 3.28 10.35
C GLU A 53 -2.56 3.99 11.31
N GLY A 54 -1.30 4.07 10.93
CA GLY A 54 -0.28 4.82 11.65
C GLY A 54 0.36 5.85 10.73
N ILE A 55 0.36 7.10 11.18
CA ILE A 55 0.87 8.24 10.43
C ILE A 55 1.97 8.90 11.26
N VAL A 56 3.14 9.08 10.66
CA VAL A 56 4.26 9.82 11.27
C VAL A 56 4.61 11.00 10.38
N SER A 57 4.62 12.21 10.95
CA SER A 57 5.07 13.41 10.27
C SER A 57 6.56 13.62 10.49
N VAL A 58 7.30 13.84 9.42
CA VAL A 58 8.77 13.99 9.42
C VAL A 58 9.19 15.17 8.57
N THR A 59 10.24 15.86 9.01
CA THR A 59 10.90 16.88 8.19
C THR A 59 11.81 16.19 7.17
N PRO A 60 11.73 16.53 5.87
CA PRO A 60 12.65 16.00 4.88
C PRO A 60 14.09 16.38 5.19
N ASP A 61 15.04 15.51 4.82
CA ASP A 61 16.48 15.74 4.96
C ASP A 61 17.22 15.72 3.61
N VAL A 62 16.54 15.37 2.52
CA VAL A 62 17.09 15.38 1.17
C VAL A 62 16.20 16.17 0.21
N ALA A 63 16.82 17.06 -0.55
CA ALA A 63 16.24 17.63 -1.76
C ALA A 63 16.69 16.81 -2.97
N VAL A 64 15.76 16.51 -3.85
CA VAL A 64 16.03 15.78 -5.09
C VAL A 64 15.68 16.70 -6.25
N LEU A 65 16.68 16.96 -7.08
CA LEU A 65 16.59 17.88 -8.21
C LEU A 65 16.58 17.08 -9.52
N ASN A 66 15.75 17.50 -10.48
CA ASN A 66 15.82 16.97 -11.84
C ASN A 66 16.42 18.03 -12.77
N LEU A 67 17.65 17.80 -13.20
CA LEU A 67 18.45 18.77 -13.94
C LEU A 67 18.89 18.16 -15.26
N GLY A 68 19.08 18.95 -16.30
CA GLY A 68 19.53 18.42 -17.56
C GLY A 68 19.80 19.44 -18.64
N VAL A 69 20.05 18.90 -19.83
CA VAL A 69 20.29 19.66 -21.05
C VAL A 69 19.34 19.22 -22.14
N ASN A 70 18.90 20.16 -22.95
CA ASN A 70 18.14 19.99 -24.17
C ASN A 70 18.88 20.77 -25.26
N ILE A 71 19.36 20.07 -26.28
CA ILE A 71 20.14 20.62 -27.37
C ILE A 71 19.48 20.26 -28.69
N ARG A 72 19.22 21.29 -29.50
CA ARG A 72 18.67 21.17 -30.85
C ARG A 72 19.74 21.42 -31.90
N ASP A 73 19.83 20.54 -32.90
CA ASP A 73 20.72 20.73 -34.05
C ASP A 73 20.13 20.07 -35.32
N PRO A 74 20.33 20.63 -36.52
CA PRO A 74 19.97 19.98 -37.78
C PRO A 74 20.63 18.60 -37.98
N GLN A 75 21.81 18.38 -37.39
CA GLN A 75 22.55 17.13 -37.45
C GLN A 75 22.53 16.40 -36.12
N LEU A 76 22.05 15.16 -36.13
CA LEU A 76 21.95 14.33 -34.93
C LEU A 76 23.30 14.18 -34.20
N ALA A 77 24.38 13.90 -34.93
CA ALA A 77 25.70 13.69 -34.35
C ALA A 77 26.19 14.93 -33.57
N THR A 78 25.93 16.12 -34.12
CA THR A 78 26.27 17.40 -33.48
C THR A 78 25.43 17.64 -32.24
N ALA A 79 24.10 17.41 -32.30
CA ALA A 79 23.23 17.51 -31.13
C ALA A 79 23.69 16.60 -29.99
N GLN A 80 24.02 15.34 -30.29
CA GLN A 80 24.49 14.37 -29.29
C GLN A 80 25.82 14.75 -28.67
N SER A 81 26.80 15.16 -29.49
CA SER A 81 28.12 15.58 -29.03
C SER A 81 28.03 16.80 -28.11
N ASN A 82 27.23 17.79 -28.49
CA ASN A 82 27.01 19.01 -27.71
C ASN A 82 26.26 18.72 -26.41
N ALA A 83 25.21 17.89 -26.44
CA ALA A 83 24.49 17.47 -25.24
C ALA A 83 25.41 16.71 -24.26
N THR A 84 26.23 15.80 -24.77
CA THR A 84 27.19 15.04 -23.96
C THR A 84 28.22 15.97 -23.32
N THR A 85 28.76 16.92 -24.09
CA THR A 85 29.74 17.90 -23.60
C THR A 85 29.14 18.79 -22.52
N ALA A 86 27.94 19.35 -22.76
CA ALA A 86 27.24 20.18 -21.78
C ALA A 86 26.94 19.38 -20.50
N MET A 87 26.51 18.13 -20.62
CA MET A 87 26.19 17.31 -19.45
C MET A 87 27.41 16.82 -18.68
N ASN A 88 28.55 16.65 -19.33
CA ASN A 88 29.82 16.45 -18.64
C ASN A 88 30.21 17.68 -17.82
N SER A 89 30.11 18.89 -18.40
CA SER A 89 30.37 20.15 -17.68
C SER A 89 29.46 20.32 -16.46
N VAL A 90 28.18 19.98 -16.58
CA VAL A 90 27.21 20.00 -15.47
C VAL A 90 27.62 19.00 -14.38
N ARG A 91 27.93 17.75 -14.72
CA ARG A 91 28.39 16.74 -13.74
C ARG A 91 29.64 17.18 -13.01
N ASP A 92 30.62 17.72 -13.72
CA ASP A 92 31.87 18.20 -13.12
C ASP A 92 31.65 19.39 -12.20
N ALA A 93 30.73 20.29 -12.55
CA ALA A 93 30.36 21.43 -11.71
C ALA A 93 29.65 20.97 -10.43
N LEU A 94 28.70 20.04 -10.54
CA LEU A 94 28.03 19.44 -9.37
C LEU A 94 29.04 18.75 -8.44
N LYS A 95 30.01 18.03 -9.01
CA LYS A 95 31.08 17.38 -8.24
C LYS A 95 31.95 18.39 -7.50
N ARG A 96 32.32 19.50 -8.15
CA ARG A 96 33.05 20.62 -7.50
C ARG A 96 32.22 21.31 -6.41
N ALA A 97 30.90 21.34 -6.55
CA ALA A 97 29.98 21.82 -5.52
C ALA A 97 29.74 20.82 -4.37
N GLY A 98 30.46 19.68 -4.35
CA GLY A 98 30.41 18.71 -3.26
C GLY A 98 29.36 17.62 -3.41
N ILE A 99 28.69 17.52 -4.56
CA ILE A 99 27.77 16.40 -4.84
C ILE A 99 28.60 15.17 -5.22
N ALA A 100 28.40 14.06 -4.51
CA ALA A 100 29.11 12.82 -4.81
C ALA A 100 28.57 12.16 -6.09
N ASP A 101 29.43 11.42 -6.81
CA ASP A 101 29.04 10.74 -8.06
C ASP A 101 27.85 9.79 -7.85
N LYS A 102 27.76 9.12 -6.69
CA LYS A 102 26.64 8.24 -6.33
C LYS A 102 25.30 8.96 -6.16
N ASP A 103 25.34 10.27 -5.98
CA ASP A 103 24.17 11.12 -5.76
C ASP A 103 23.71 11.80 -7.06
N VAL A 104 24.37 11.50 -8.19
CA VAL A 104 23.97 11.93 -9.53
C VAL A 104 23.62 10.70 -10.36
N GLN A 105 22.37 10.58 -10.77
CA GLN A 105 21.88 9.46 -11.56
C GLN A 105 21.28 9.96 -12.87
N THR A 106 21.72 9.46 -14.01
CA THR A 106 21.03 9.72 -15.29
C THR A 106 19.63 9.10 -15.25
N THR A 107 18.60 9.90 -15.47
CA THR A 107 17.20 9.45 -15.45
C THR A 107 16.53 9.49 -16.81
N ASN A 108 17.05 10.27 -17.76
CA ASN A 108 16.54 10.27 -19.12
C ASN A 108 17.66 10.56 -20.12
N TYR A 109 17.60 9.90 -21.27
CA TYR A 109 18.32 10.27 -22.47
C TYR A 109 17.40 9.98 -23.65
N SER A 110 17.01 11.03 -24.38
CA SER A 110 16.04 10.92 -25.46
C SER A 110 16.44 11.77 -26.65
N VAL A 111 16.17 11.27 -27.84
CA VAL A 111 16.37 11.97 -29.10
C VAL A 111 15.02 12.07 -29.79
N TYR A 112 14.58 13.29 -30.07
CA TYR A 112 13.36 13.57 -30.81
C TYR A 112 13.72 14.14 -32.18
N VAL A 113 13.11 13.59 -33.22
CA VAL A 113 13.20 14.16 -34.57
C VAL A 113 12.19 15.29 -34.64
N GLU A 114 12.64 16.43 -35.14
CA GLU A 114 11.77 17.57 -35.40
C GLU A 114 11.44 17.61 -36.89
N GLN A 115 10.15 17.67 -37.18
CA GLN A 115 9.62 17.69 -38.54
C GLN A 115 8.89 19.01 -38.77
N ASP A 116 8.95 19.53 -40.00
CA ASP A 116 8.11 20.67 -40.38
C ASP A 116 6.72 20.18 -40.79
N TYR A 117 5.80 20.18 -39.83
CA TYR A 117 4.41 19.77 -40.05
C TYR A 117 3.63 20.67 -41.02
N ASN A 118 4.16 21.85 -41.38
CA ASN A 118 3.51 22.76 -42.33
C ASN A 118 3.86 22.46 -43.80
N GLN A 119 4.83 21.57 -44.05
CA GLN A 119 5.27 21.22 -45.40
C GLN A 119 4.75 19.83 -45.82
N PRO A 120 4.47 19.63 -47.13
CA PRO A 120 4.19 18.30 -47.64
C PRO A 120 5.37 17.36 -47.34
N ASN A 121 5.07 16.11 -47.00
CA ASN A 121 6.02 15.07 -46.58
C ASN A 121 6.73 15.32 -45.24
N GLN A 122 6.40 16.39 -44.50
CA GLN A 122 6.89 16.66 -43.14
C GLN A 122 8.41 16.43 -43.01
N PRO A 123 9.22 17.18 -43.79
CA PRO A 123 10.66 16.96 -43.83
C PRO A 123 11.28 17.16 -42.44
N ILE A 124 12.31 16.37 -42.16
CA ILE A 124 13.10 16.52 -40.93
C ILE A 124 13.84 17.85 -40.99
N ILE A 125 13.64 18.68 -39.97
CA ILE A 125 14.27 19.99 -39.81
C ILE A 125 15.28 20.04 -38.66
N GLY A 126 15.37 18.98 -37.86
CA GLY A 126 16.40 18.84 -36.85
C GLY A 126 16.16 17.70 -35.88
N TYR A 127 17.01 17.68 -34.87
CA TYR A 127 17.01 16.72 -33.79
C TYR A 127 17.12 17.47 -32.47
N ASN A 128 16.27 17.12 -31.53
CA ASN A 128 16.34 17.58 -30.16
C ASN A 128 16.84 16.43 -29.27
N VAL A 129 18.01 16.60 -28.66
CA VAL A 129 18.60 15.64 -27.72
C VAL A 129 18.41 16.19 -26.31
N THR A 130 17.70 15.42 -25.47
CA THR A 130 17.51 15.73 -24.05
C THR A 130 18.22 14.70 -23.19
N GLN A 131 18.99 15.16 -22.21
CA GLN A 131 19.61 14.33 -21.20
C GLN A 131 19.32 14.91 -19.81
N MET A 132 18.72 14.09 -18.93
CA MET A 132 18.37 14.47 -17.57
C MET A 132 19.09 13.61 -16.55
N VAL A 133 19.46 14.22 -15.44
CA VAL A 133 19.98 13.59 -14.24
C VAL A 133 19.10 13.95 -13.05
N THR A 134 18.96 13.02 -12.12
CA THR A 134 18.47 13.27 -10.77
C THR A 134 19.66 13.47 -9.84
N VAL A 135 19.59 14.52 -9.03
CA VAL A 135 20.66 14.93 -8.12
C VAL A 135 20.12 14.96 -6.69
N LYS A 136 20.74 14.20 -5.79
CA LYS A 136 20.41 14.22 -4.36
C LYS A 136 21.28 15.24 -3.62
N VAL A 137 20.63 16.14 -2.87
CA VAL A 137 21.26 17.18 -2.06
C VAL A 137 20.83 16.99 -0.60
N ARG A 138 21.75 16.52 0.25
CA ARG A 138 21.49 16.27 1.69
C ARG A 138 21.49 17.54 2.54
N GLU A 139 22.07 18.62 2.02
CA GLU A 139 21.96 19.94 2.63
C GLU A 139 20.88 20.72 1.88
N ILE A 140 19.62 20.56 2.28
CA ILE A 140 18.46 21.16 1.57
C ILE A 140 18.65 22.67 1.32
N GLY A 141 19.23 23.40 2.28
CA GLY A 141 19.50 24.83 2.14
C GLY A 141 20.46 25.20 0.99
N LYS A 142 21.26 24.25 0.49
CA LYS A 142 22.15 24.43 -0.67
C LYS A 142 21.48 24.08 -2.00
N ALA A 143 20.24 23.57 -2.01
CA ALA A 143 19.58 23.14 -3.24
C ALA A 143 19.51 24.26 -4.30
N GLY A 144 19.23 25.50 -3.90
CA GLY A 144 19.24 26.66 -4.80
C GLY A 144 20.61 26.95 -5.43
N GLU A 145 21.68 26.86 -4.63
CA GLU A 145 23.06 27.02 -5.11
C GLU A 145 23.47 25.90 -6.08
N VAL A 146 23.03 24.67 -5.81
CA VAL A 146 23.26 23.52 -6.69
C VAL A 146 22.55 23.70 -8.04
N ILE A 147 21.31 24.20 -8.04
CA ILE A 147 20.59 24.55 -9.28
C ILE A 147 21.37 25.61 -10.05
N GLN A 148 21.77 26.70 -9.40
CA GLN A 148 22.52 27.77 -10.06
C GLN A 148 23.83 27.26 -10.66
N THR A 149 24.59 26.45 -9.90
CA THR A 149 25.84 25.83 -10.36
C THR A 149 25.63 24.99 -11.62
N ALA A 150 24.54 24.22 -11.68
CA ALA A 150 24.23 23.41 -12.85
C ALA A 150 23.88 24.28 -14.06
N VAL A 151 23.08 25.35 -13.85
CA VAL A 151 22.69 26.29 -14.91
C VAL A 151 23.91 27.01 -15.47
N ASP A 152 24.79 27.52 -14.61
CA ASP A 152 26.05 28.18 -15.02
C ASP A 152 26.98 27.23 -15.80
N ALA A 153 26.88 25.92 -15.53
CA ALA A 153 27.64 24.88 -16.23
C ALA A 153 26.98 24.39 -17.53
N GLY A 154 25.81 24.93 -17.90
CA GLY A 154 25.13 24.65 -19.16
C GLY A 154 23.82 23.87 -19.04
N ALA A 155 23.36 23.53 -17.83
CA ALA A 155 22.03 22.96 -17.66
C ALA A 155 20.96 23.98 -18.08
N ASN A 156 20.04 23.56 -18.94
CA ASN A 156 18.94 24.39 -19.43
C ASN A 156 17.57 23.72 -19.25
N GLN A 157 17.54 22.60 -18.52
CA GLN A 157 16.33 21.92 -18.06
C GLN A 157 16.40 21.81 -16.53
N VAL A 158 15.41 22.36 -15.84
CA VAL A 158 15.23 22.26 -14.39
C VAL A 158 13.79 21.81 -14.15
N ASN A 159 13.60 20.51 -14.05
CA ASN A 159 12.28 19.87 -14.06
C ASN A 159 11.80 19.57 -12.64
N GLY A 160 11.69 20.65 -11.86
CA GLY A 160 11.18 20.60 -10.50
C GLY A 160 12.16 20.07 -9.45
N ILE A 161 11.66 20.10 -8.21
CA ILE A 161 12.33 19.68 -7.00
C ILE A 161 11.31 18.94 -6.14
N TRP A 162 11.72 17.86 -5.50
CA TRP A 162 10.94 17.22 -4.45
C TRP A 162 11.82 16.90 -3.26
N PHE A 163 11.20 16.81 -2.10
CA PHE A 163 11.88 16.53 -0.85
C PHE A 163 11.53 15.13 -0.38
N THR A 164 12.52 14.44 0.20
CA THR A 164 12.39 13.07 0.68
C THR A 164 13.20 12.88 1.95
N LEU A 165 13.03 11.71 2.58
CA LEU A 165 13.98 11.18 3.54
C LEU A 165 15.04 10.33 2.83
N GLU A 166 16.29 10.40 3.30
CA GLU A 166 17.34 9.47 2.91
C GLU A 166 17.08 8.07 3.49
N ASP A 167 16.68 7.99 4.76
CA ASP A 167 16.27 6.76 5.43
C ASP A 167 14.86 6.88 6.03
N THR A 168 13.92 6.13 5.47
CA THR A 168 12.54 6.06 5.94
C THR A 168 12.34 5.03 7.06
N SER A 169 13.34 4.20 7.36
CA SER A 169 13.18 3.02 8.22
C SER A 169 12.65 3.35 9.61
N SER A 170 13.15 4.42 10.23
CA SER A 170 12.70 4.84 11.56
C SER A 170 11.26 5.33 11.55
N ALA A 171 10.90 6.15 10.57
CA ALA A 171 9.54 6.67 10.42
C ALA A 171 8.54 5.53 10.12
N VAL A 172 8.92 4.58 9.27
CA VAL A 172 8.11 3.39 8.98
C VAL A 172 7.93 2.51 10.21
N ARG A 173 8.97 2.30 11.03
CA ARG A 173 8.86 1.55 12.29
C ARG A 173 7.86 2.21 13.25
N GLN A 174 7.98 3.53 13.44
CA GLN A 174 7.06 4.27 14.31
C GLN A 174 5.62 4.25 13.77
N ALA A 175 5.44 4.43 12.46
CA ALA A 175 4.13 4.35 11.81
C ALA A 175 3.52 2.95 11.98
N ARG A 176 4.31 1.89 11.88
CA ARG A 176 3.85 0.52 12.13
C ARG A 176 3.38 0.31 13.57
N GLU A 177 4.12 0.79 14.55
CA GLU A 177 3.73 0.71 15.98
C GLU A 177 2.40 1.41 16.23
N LEU A 178 2.20 2.59 15.63
CA LEU A 178 0.94 3.34 15.69
C LEU A 178 -0.19 2.57 15.00
N ALA A 179 0.04 2.01 13.82
CA ALA A 179 -0.97 1.27 13.05
C ALA A 179 -1.48 0.03 13.80
N VAL A 180 -0.56 -0.73 14.42
CA VAL A 180 -0.92 -1.91 15.23
C VAL A 180 -1.70 -1.50 16.48
N THR A 181 -1.30 -0.39 17.12
CA THR A 181 -1.99 0.14 18.30
C THR A 181 -3.41 0.60 17.95
N ASP A 182 -3.58 1.33 16.84
CA ASP A 182 -4.88 1.77 16.34
C ASP A 182 -5.78 0.59 15.96
N ALA A 183 -5.26 -0.40 15.22
CA ALA A 183 -6.00 -1.63 14.89
C ALA A 183 -6.50 -2.33 16.15
N ARG A 184 -5.62 -2.51 17.15
CA ARG A 184 -5.99 -3.16 18.41
C ARG A 184 -7.08 -2.37 19.15
N SER A 185 -6.93 -1.06 19.30
CA SER A 185 -7.91 -0.22 19.99
C SER A 185 -9.29 -0.29 19.32
N ARG A 186 -9.34 -0.27 17.98
CA ARG A 186 -10.59 -0.44 17.22
C ARG A 186 -11.22 -1.80 17.45
N ALA A 187 -10.41 -2.87 17.45
CA ALA A 187 -10.92 -4.22 17.68
C ALA A 187 -11.47 -4.41 19.10
N GLU A 188 -10.78 -3.87 20.12
CA GLU A 188 -11.25 -3.88 21.51
C GLU A 188 -12.57 -3.14 21.65
N HIS A 189 -12.71 -1.97 21.00
CA HIS A 189 -13.96 -1.22 21.01
C HIS A 189 -15.10 -1.99 20.32
N LEU A 190 -14.86 -2.57 19.14
CA LEU A 190 -15.86 -3.38 18.43
C LEU A 190 -16.30 -4.61 19.23
N ALA A 191 -15.37 -5.27 19.92
CA ALA A 191 -15.70 -6.39 20.82
C ALA A 191 -16.64 -5.93 21.94
N SER A 192 -16.31 -4.80 22.60
CA SER A 192 -17.11 -4.26 23.71
C SER A 192 -18.53 -3.90 23.29
N LEU A 193 -18.71 -3.30 22.11
CA LEU A 193 -20.03 -2.97 21.54
C LEU A 193 -20.86 -4.22 21.19
N SER A 194 -20.19 -5.35 21.02
CA SER A 194 -20.80 -6.65 20.69
C SER A 194 -21.02 -7.53 21.92
N ASN A 195 -20.81 -7.01 23.14
CA ASN A 195 -20.80 -7.77 24.40
C ASN A 195 -19.84 -8.98 24.35
N ALA A 196 -18.72 -8.82 23.66
CA ALA A 196 -17.66 -9.81 23.51
C ALA A 196 -16.32 -9.22 23.99
N THR A 197 -15.31 -10.07 24.07
CA THR A 197 -13.94 -9.74 24.42
C THR A 197 -13.00 -10.02 23.24
N LEU A 198 -11.92 -9.24 23.16
CA LEU A 198 -10.92 -9.40 22.11
C LEU A 198 -9.97 -10.55 22.46
N GLY A 199 -9.93 -11.58 21.61
CA GLY A 199 -9.05 -12.73 21.75
C GLY A 199 -7.69 -12.56 21.05
N SER A 200 -7.03 -13.68 20.77
CA SER A 200 -5.72 -13.72 20.11
C SER A 200 -5.78 -13.25 18.64
N VAL A 201 -4.67 -12.73 18.15
CA VAL A 201 -4.47 -12.44 16.71
C VAL A 201 -4.48 -13.76 15.93
N LEU A 202 -5.27 -13.82 14.86
CA LEU A 202 -5.28 -14.91 13.89
C LEU A 202 -4.36 -14.61 12.71
N THR A 203 -4.49 -13.41 12.14
CA THR A 203 -3.69 -12.97 11.01
C THR A 203 -3.36 -11.50 11.17
N ILE A 204 -2.17 -11.13 10.69
CA ILE A 204 -1.76 -9.75 10.50
C ILE A 204 -1.19 -9.62 9.10
N SER A 205 -1.66 -8.62 8.38
CA SER A 205 -1.16 -8.26 7.05
C SER A 205 -0.80 -6.78 7.08
N GLU A 206 0.42 -6.45 6.69
CA GLU A 206 0.89 -5.08 6.56
C GLU A 206 0.84 -4.66 5.10
N GLY A 207 0.12 -3.57 4.84
CA GLY A 207 0.25 -2.80 3.61
C GLY A 207 1.19 -1.63 3.87
N THR A 208 2.36 -1.64 3.25
CA THR A 208 3.27 -0.50 3.30
C THR A 208 3.05 0.35 2.05
N SER A 209 2.40 1.51 2.18
CA SER A 209 2.46 2.56 1.16
C SER A 209 3.49 3.58 1.60
N ALA A 210 4.76 3.36 1.23
CA ALA A 210 5.82 4.36 1.37
C ALA A 210 5.66 5.45 0.30
N SER A 211 4.53 6.16 0.31
CA SER A 211 4.24 7.21 -0.66
C SER A 211 3.36 8.27 -0.02
N GLY A 212 3.92 9.02 0.93
CA GLY A 212 3.42 10.35 1.22
C GLY A 212 4.09 11.32 0.26
N ALA A 213 3.36 11.80 -0.75
CA ALA A 213 3.79 13.00 -1.46
C ALA A 213 3.94 14.13 -0.41
N PRO A 214 4.93 15.02 -0.53
CA PRO A 214 5.05 16.18 0.34
C PRO A 214 3.72 16.93 0.35
N MET A 215 3.09 17.05 1.52
CA MET A 215 1.91 17.89 1.69
C MET A 215 2.43 19.30 2.00
N PRO A 216 2.18 20.30 1.14
CA PRO A 216 2.58 21.66 1.44
C PRO A 216 1.85 22.13 2.70
N TYR A 217 2.59 22.42 3.77
CA TYR A 217 2.08 23.28 4.82
C TYR A 217 2.14 24.72 4.30
N PRO A 218 1.12 25.57 4.50
CA PRO A 218 1.21 26.98 4.11
C PRO A 218 2.31 27.65 4.94
N ALA A 219 3.48 27.83 4.34
CA ALA A 219 4.54 28.67 4.90
C ALA A 219 4.12 30.14 4.78
N ALA A 220 4.31 30.89 5.87
CA ALA A 220 4.13 32.33 5.84
C ALA A 220 5.14 32.95 4.86
N ALA A 221 4.64 33.79 3.95
CA ALA A 221 5.41 34.41 2.88
C ALA A 221 6.70 35.07 3.41
N ALA A 222 7.85 34.54 2.99
CA ALA A 222 9.13 35.21 3.13
C ALA A 222 9.43 36.00 1.85
N GLU A 223 9.25 37.32 1.90
CA GLU A 223 9.86 38.22 0.92
C GLU A 223 11.37 38.33 1.19
N LYS A 224 12.22 38.03 0.19
CA LYS A 224 13.18 38.98 -0.42
C LYS A 224 14.32 38.30 -1.18
N GLY A 225 14.64 38.89 -2.34
CA GLY A 225 15.99 38.97 -2.90
C GLY A 225 16.18 38.22 -4.22
N GLY A 226 16.54 38.93 -5.29
CA GLY A 226 16.96 38.32 -6.55
C GLY A 226 18.21 37.47 -6.36
N GLY A 227 18.14 36.22 -6.80
CA GLY A 227 19.07 35.13 -6.51
C GLY A 227 18.29 33.81 -6.49
N ALA A 228 18.98 32.66 -6.46
CA ALA A 228 18.37 31.32 -6.53
C ALA A 228 17.10 31.18 -5.65
N PRO A 229 16.07 30.42 -6.09
CA PRO A 229 14.80 30.35 -5.40
C PRO A 229 14.97 29.87 -3.94
N SER A 230 14.25 30.52 -3.01
CA SER A 230 14.09 30.01 -1.65
C SER A 230 13.20 28.77 -1.70
N LEU A 231 13.66 27.68 -1.07
CA LEU A 231 13.06 26.36 -1.17
C LEU A 231 12.64 25.87 0.21
N ASP A 232 11.34 25.85 0.46
CA ASP A 232 10.77 25.36 1.72
C ASP A 232 10.37 23.88 1.59
N PRO A 233 10.97 22.96 2.38
CA PRO A 233 10.79 21.52 2.20
C PRO A 233 9.43 20.97 2.67
N GLY A 234 8.69 21.74 3.49
CA GLY A 234 7.44 21.27 4.10
C GLY A 234 7.65 20.08 5.05
N THR A 235 6.60 19.28 5.23
CA THR A 235 6.62 18.03 6.02
C THR A 235 6.14 16.86 5.18
N LEU A 236 6.76 15.70 5.38
CA LEU A 236 6.35 14.42 4.79
C LEU A 236 5.52 13.63 5.79
N GLN A 237 4.57 12.86 5.29
CA GLN A 237 3.85 11.86 6.08
C GLN A 237 4.26 10.46 5.64
N VAL A 238 4.65 9.64 6.60
CA VAL A 238 4.87 8.21 6.41
C VAL A 238 3.66 7.48 6.98
N VAL A 239 2.98 6.74 6.11
CA VAL A 239 1.72 6.03 6.45
C VAL A 239 1.94 4.54 6.35
N VAL A 240 1.53 3.81 7.38
CA VAL A 240 1.48 2.34 7.40
C VAL A 240 0.07 1.91 7.73
N THR A 241 -0.47 0.96 6.96
CA THR A 241 -1.78 0.38 7.21
C THR A 241 -1.61 -1.10 7.54
N VAL A 242 -2.27 -1.55 8.60
CA VAL A 242 -2.25 -2.96 9.01
C VAL A 242 -3.68 -3.50 9.07
N SER A 243 -3.91 -4.63 8.42
CA SER A 243 -5.15 -5.38 8.54
C SER A 243 -4.93 -6.53 9.52
N VAL A 244 -5.73 -6.58 10.57
CA VAL A 244 -5.60 -7.58 11.65
C VAL A 244 -6.93 -8.28 11.86
N SER A 245 -6.87 -9.62 11.92
CA SER A 245 -8.00 -10.46 12.30
C SER A 245 -7.76 -11.01 13.70
N TYR A 246 -8.73 -10.86 14.59
CA TYR A 246 -8.70 -11.38 15.96
C TYR A 246 -9.80 -12.40 16.16
N VAL A 247 -9.59 -13.35 17.08
CA VAL A 247 -10.69 -14.16 17.63
C VAL A 247 -11.59 -13.26 18.48
N MET A 248 -12.90 -13.47 18.39
CA MET A 248 -13.89 -12.84 19.25
C MET A 248 -14.40 -13.86 20.26
N GLN A 249 -14.37 -13.51 21.55
CA GLN A 249 -14.72 -14.37 22.68
C GLN A 249 -15.95 -13.88 23.43
#